data_AF-A0A2M8LPK7-F1
#
_entry.id   AF-A0A2M8LPK7-F1
#
_cell.length_a   1.000
_cell.length_b   1.000
_cell.length_c   1.000
_cell.angle_alpha   90.00
_cell.angle_beta   90.00
_cell.angle_gamma   90.00
#
_symmetry.space_group_name_H-M   'P 1'
#
loop_
_entity.id
_entity.type
_entity.pdbx_description
1 polymer ?
#
loop_
_entity_poly.entity_id
_entity_poly.type
_entity_poly.pdbx_seq_one_letter_code
_entity_poly.pdbx_strand_id
1 'polypeptide(L)'
;MNPDHPDYAEHLDGSRNPARSAGPVPVAPTGLAKAVTVLLGAVIAADVFSLYGGLAVHGLVDDLIAGRPVTEAESARADRLYGLAGVAQFATMLAAGVVFLVWFRRVRVNAEVFVPDGHRKSRGWVIWGWFVPVVNLWFPRRITLDIWNASSPVPLNDPDPERPSRPLVNAWWTLWLLATYVGNGAGRMYDRDEYVETIQSALVMLIVSDILSIVAAVLAILVVRALTRMQQARILQGPGPLYPAFPAS
;
A
#
# COMPACT_ATOMS: atom_id res chain seq x y z
N MET A 1 16.55 37.13 -57.72
CA MET A 1 17.24 36.05 -56.99
C MET A 1 16.90 34.76 -57.71
N ASN A 2 17.90 34.05 -58.24
CA ASN A 2 17.75 32.97 -59.23
C ASN A 2 17.27 31.65 -58.57
N PRO A 3 16.21 30.96 -59.05
CA PRO A 3 15.71 29.73 -58.45
C PRO A 3 16.62 28.49 -58.61
N ASP A 4 17.63 28.55 -59.48
CA ASP A 4 18.44 27.37 -59.86
C ASP A 4 19.80 27.26 -59.14
N HIS A 5 19.94 27.85 -57.94
CA HIS A 5 21.14 27.68 -57.11
C HIS A 5 21.08 26.35 -56.34
N PRO A 6 22.12 25.50 -56.36
CA PRO A 6 22.11 24.15 -55.76
C PRO A 6 21.95 24.11 -54.23
N ASP A 7 22.00 25.26 -53.55
CA ASP A 7 21.85 25.37 -52.09
C ASP A 7 20.38 25.49 -51.62
N TYR A 8 19.40 25.48 -52.51
CA TYR A 8 17.98 25.60 -52.11
C TYR A 8 17.42 24.33 -51.45
N ALA A 9 18.01 23.16 -51.73
CA ALA A 9 17.50 21.88 -51.26
C ALA A 9 17.94 21.50 -49.82
N GLU A 10 18.99 22.13 -49.28
CA GLU A 10 19.52 21.79 -47.95
C GLU A 10 18.83 22.51 -46.78
N HIS A 11 18.06 23.57 -47.03
CA HIS A 11 17.38 24.31 -45.96
C HIS A 11 16.01 23.77 -45.54
N LEU A 12 15.53 22.66 -46.12
CA LEU A 12 14.23 22.06 -45.78
C LEU A 12 14.31 20.72 -45.04
N ASP A 13 15.49 20.15 -44.78
CA ASP A 13 15.65 18.93 -43.96
C ASP A 13 15.94 19.22 -42.49
N GLY A 14 15.35 20.30 -41.95
CA GLY A 14 15.39 20.63 -40.51
C GLY A 14 14.16 20.17 -39.73
N SER A 15 13.17 19.53 -40.38
CA SER A 15 11.88 19.19 -39.77
C SER A 15 11.72 17.71 -39.39
N ARG A 16 12.78 16.89 -39.52
CA ARG A 16 12.83 15.58 -38.86
C ARG A 16 13.12 15.79 -37.38
N ASN A 17 12.06 16.16 -36.67
CA ASN A 17 11.96 16.16 -35.23
C ASN A 17 12.52 14.83 -34.71
N PRO A 18 13.74 14.80 -34.15
CA PRO A 18 14.36 13.57 -33.71
C PRO A 18 13.46 13.04 -32.60
N ALA A 19 12.83 11.89 -32.84
CA ALA A 19 12.11 11.09 -31.88
C ALA A 19 11.78 11.86 -30.59
N ARG A 20 10.58 12.46 -30.50
CA ARG A 20 9.93 12.59 -29.19
C ARG A 20 10.08 11.21 -28.58
N SER A 21 11.04 11.05 -27.67
CA SER A 21 11.30 9.77 -27.03
C SER A 21 9.95 9.36 -26.50
N ALA A 22 9.38 8.29 -27.06
CA ALA A 22 8.05 7.86 -26.68
C ALA A 22 8.15 7.60 -25.18
N GLY A 23 7.61 8.53 -24.39
CA GLY A 23 7.66 8.43 -22.94
C GLY A 23 7.06 7.08 -22.54
N PRO A 24 7.42 6.53 -21.37
CA PRO A 24 6.95 5.22 -20.95
C PRO A 24 5.43 5.11 -21.15
N VAL A 25 4.97 4.16 -21.98
CA VAL A 25 3.54 3.96 -22.21
C VAL A 25 2.93 3.42 -20.91
N PRO A 26 1.90 4.08 -20.34
CA PRO A 26 1.30 3.66 -19.09
C PRO A 26 0.53 2.35 -19.31
N VAL A 27 0.76 1.36 -18.45
CA VAL A 27 0.08 0.05 -18.52
C VAL A 27 -0.60 -0.23 -17.20
N ALA A 28 -1.90 -0.50 -17.24
CA ALA A 28 -2.68 -0.82 -16.04
C ALA A 28 -2.13 -2.09 -15.38
N PRO A 29 -1.68 -2.05 -14.11
CA PRO A 29 -1.06 -3.20 -13.46
C PRO A 29 -2.10 -4.17 -12.89
N THR A 30 -3.06 -4.61 -13.72
CA THR A 30 -4.21 -5.41 -13.29
C THR A 30 -3.81 -6.78 -12.71
N GLY A 31 -2.80 -7.44 -13.29
CA GLY A 31 -2.25 -8.69 -12.77
C GLY A 31 -1.64 -8.53 -11.38
N LEU A 32 -0.81 -7.49 -11.20
CA LEU A 32 -0.21 -7.18 -9.90
C LEU A 32 -1.27 -6.78 -8.86
N ALA A 33 -2.28 -6.00 -9.25
CA ALA A 33 -3.36 -5.61 -8.35
C ALA A 33 -4.18 -6.83 -7.86
N LYS A 34 -4.42 -7.81 -8.74
CA LYS A 34 -5.04 -9.09 -8.36
C LYS A 34 -4.16 -9.86 -7.39
N ALA A 35 -2.86 -9.98 -7.68
CA ALA A 35 -1.90 -10.66 -6.80
C ALA A 35 -1.84 -10.01 -5.42
N VAL A 36 -1.74 -8.68 -5.34
CA VAL A 36 -1.79 -7.92 -4.07
C VAL A 36 -3.10 -8.20 -3.32
N THR A 37 -4.23 -8.19 -4.02
CA THR A 37 -5.55 -8.44 -3.40
C THR A 37 -5.64 -9.84 -2.81
N VAL A 38 -5.15 -10.86 -3.52
CA VAL A 38 -5.12 -12.25 -3.03
C VAL A 38 -4.19 -12.38 -1.83
N LEU A 39 -3.01 -11.77 -1.88
CA LEU A 39 -2.04 -11.82 -0.77
C LEU A 39 -2.55 -11.09 0.47
N LEU A 40 -3.20 -9.93 0.32
CA LEU A 40 -3.87 -9.26 1.43
C LEU A 40 -5.04 -10.09 1.99
N GLY A 41 -5.74 -10.86 1.15
CA GLY A 41 -6.71 -11.85 1.61
C GLY A 41 -6.07 -12.98 2.43
N ALA A 42 -4.87 -13.42 2.05
CA ALA A 42 -4.11 -14.39 2.83
C ALA A 42 -3.61 -13.82 4.16
N VAL A 43 -3.22 -12.53 4.20
CA VAL A 43 -2.90 -11.82 5.45
C VAL A 43 -4.12 -11.81 6.38
N ILE A 44 -5.30 -11.45 5.87
CA ILE A 44 -6.55 -11.49 6.66
C ILE A 44 -6.81 -12.90 7.21
N ALA A 45 -6.63 -13.94 6.40
CA ALA A 45 -6.82 -15.32 6.85
C ALA A 45 -5.81 -15.72 7.95
N ALA A 46 -4.56 -15.28 7.84
CA ALA A 46 -3.53 -15.50 8.86
C ALA A 46 -3.85 -14.73 10.16
N ASP A 47 -4.31 -13.49 10.07
CA ASP A 47 -4.72 -12.67 11.22
C ASP A 47 -5.93 -13.28 11.93
N VAL A 48 -6.93 -13.79 11.20
CA VAL A 48 -8.07 -14.51 11.78
C VAL A 48 -7.63 -15.79 12.49
N PHE A 49 -6.68 -16.52 11.89
CA PHE A 49 -6.11 -17.71 12.52
C PHE A 49 -5.33 -17.37 13.80
N SER A 50 -4.57 -16.26 13.79
CA SER A 50 -3.89 -15.73 14.98
C SER A 50 -4.85 -15.32 16.08
N LEU A 51 -5.95 -14.64 15.73
CA LEU A 51 -7.04 -14.28 16.63
C LEU A 51 -7.61 -15.49 17.36
N TYR A 52 -7.86 -16.59 16.63
CA TYR A 52 -8.32 -17.84 17.23
C TYR A 52 -7.27 -18.43 18.20
N GLY A 53 -6.00 -18.46 17.79
CA GLY A 53 -4.91 -18.93 18.65
C GLY A 53 -4.73 -18.07 19.91
N GLY A 54 -4.75 -16.75 19.76
CA GLY A 54 -4.59 -15.79 20.85
C GLY A 54 -5.73 -15.86 21.86
N LEU A 55 -6.98 -16.03 21.40
CA LEU A 55 -8.12 -16.25 22.28
C LEU A 55 -8.02 -17.58 23.04
N ALA A 56 -7.51 -18.63 22.40
CA ALA A 56 -7.28 -19.91 23.06
C ALA A 56 -6.20 -19.80 24.15
N VAL A 57 -5.06 -19.15 23.87
CA VAL A 57 -4.00 -18.92 24.86
C VAL A 57 -4.51 -18.02 25.99
N HIS A 58 -5.25 -16.96 25.68
CA HIS A 58 -5.86 -16.08 26.69
C HIS A 58 -6.78 -16.85 27.64
N GLY A 59 -7.62 -17.75 27.11
CA GLY A 59 -8.49 -18.59 27.94
C GLY A 59 -7.72 -19.52 28.89
N LEU A 60 -6.60 -20.09 28.43
CA LEU A 60 -5.72 -20.91 29.28
C LEU A 60 -5.06 -20.07 30.39
N VAL A 61 -4.66 -18.84 30.08
CA VAL A 61 -4.12 -17.91 31.08
C VAL A 61 -5.17 -17.55 32.13
N ASP A 62 -6.42 -17.28 31.71
CA ASP A 62 -7.54 -17.03 32.63
C ASP A 62 -7.80 -18.24 33.55
N ASP A 63 -7.73 -19.46 33.01
CA ASP A 63 -7.88 -20.71 33.76
C ASP A 63 -6.78 -20.86 34.83
N LEU A 64 -5.52 -20.62 34.46
CA LEU A 64 -4.39 -20.64 35.40
C LEU A 64 -4.55 -19.62 36.52
N ILE A 65 -4.95 -18.38 36.19
CA ILE A 65 -5.20 -17.32 37.18
C ILE A 65 -6.34 -17.70 38.13
N ALA A 66 -7.40 -18.33 37.60
CA ALA A 66 -8.53 -18.80 38.39
C ALA A 66 -8.25 -20.09 39.20
N GLY A 67 -7.03 -20.66 39.10
CA GLY A 67 -6.65 -21.91 39.77
C GLY A 67 -7.34 -23.15 39.17
N ARG A 68 -7.85 -23.05 37.94
CA ARG A 68 -8.42 -24.19 37.20
C ARG A 68 -7.28 -25.04 36.62
N PRO A 69 -7.43 -26.37 36.60
CA PRO A 69 -6.39 -27.24 36.06
C PRO A 69 -6.26 -27.05 34.54
N VAL A 70 -5.04 -26.77 34.08
CA VAL A 70 -4.67 -26.75 32.65
C VAL A 70 -3.68 -27.87 32.41
N THR A 71 -3.92 -28.72 31.41
CA THR A 71 -3.02 -29.82 31.09
C THR A 71 -1.83 -29.35 30.24
N GLU A 72 -0.68 -30.02 30.38
CA GLU A 72 0.49 -29.76 29.52
C GLU A 72 0.15 -29.92 28.03
N ALA A 73 -0.72 -30.86 27.69
CA ALA A 73 -1.15 -31.10 26.31
C ALA A 73 -1.99 -29.95 25.73
N GLU A 74 -2.84 -29.32 26.55
CA GLU A 74 -3.62 -28.14 26.16
C GLU A 74 -2.72 -26.93 25.93
N SER A 75 -1.82 -26.64 26.88
CA SER A 75 -0.82 -25.57 26.73
C SER A 75 0.03 -25.76 25.48
N ALA A 76 0.64 -26.94 25.32
CA ALA A 76 1.50 -27.24 24.18
C ALA A 76 0.76 -27.21 22.83
N ARG A 77 -0.56 -27.45 22.82
CA ARG A 77 -1.37 -27.29 21.60
C ARG A 77 -1.61 -25.82 21.28
N ALA A 78 -1.98 -25.02 22.28
CA ALA A 78 -2.23 -23.59 22.11
C ALA A 78 -0.95 -22.86 21.66
N ASP A 79 0.18 -23.13 22.31
CA ASP A 79 1.48 -22.54 21.95
C ASP A 79 1.89 -22.88 20.51
N ARG A 80 1.70 -24.13 20.09
CA ARG A 80 2.00 -24.56 18.70
C ARG A 80 1.10 -23.88 17.67
N LEU A 81 -0.19 -23.77 17.95
CA LEU A 81 -1.13 -23.10 17.04
C LEU A 81 -0.80 -21.61 16.93
N TYR A 82 -0.50 -20.96 18.05
CA TYR A 82 -0.16 -19.55 18.09
C TYR A 82 1.18 -19.25 17.40
N GLY A 83 2.20 -20.08 17.63
CA GLY A 83 3.48 -20.00 16.92
C GLY A 83 3.33 -20.19 15.41
N LEU A 84 2.52 -21.16 14.97
CA LEU A 84 2.23 -21.35 13.55
C LEU A 84 1.49 -20.14 12.94
N ALA A 85 0.58 -19.52 13.70
CA ALA A 85 -0.10 -18.30 13.27
C ALA A 85 0.89 -17.15 13.05
N GLY A 86 1.81 -16.93 13.98
CA GLY A 86 2.87 -15.92 13.84
C GLY A 86 3.73 -16.13 12.59
N VAL A 87 4.12 -17.38 12.29
CA VAL A 87 4.86 -17.71 11.06
C VAL A 87 4.02 -17.43 9.81
N ALA A 88 2.74 -17.79 9.81
CA ALA A 88 1.83 -17.53 8.69
C ALA A 88 1.62 -16.03 8.47
N GLN A 89 1.43 -15.25 9.54
CA GLN A 89 1.30 -13.79 9.49
C GLN A 89 2.57 -13.16 8.89
N PHE A 90 3.75 -13.55 9.39
CA PHE A 90 5.01 -13.02 8.87
C PHE A 90 5.22 -13.34 7.38
N ALA A 91 5.02 -14.60 6.99
CA ALA A 91 5.23 -15.05 5.61
C ALA A 91 4.26 -14.38 4.63
N THR A 92 2.98 -14.30 4.99
CA THR A 92 1.95 -13.66 4.15
C THR A 92 2.16 -12.15 4.07
N MET A 93 2.50 -11.48 5.17
CA MET A 93 2.80 -10.05 5.21
C MET A 93 4.04 -9.72 4.36
N LEU A 94 5.10 -10.52 4.45
CA LEU A 94 6.31 -10.33 3.65
C LEU A 94 6.00 -10.47 2.14
N ALA A 95 5.30 -11.54 1.75
CA ALA A 95 4.89 -11.75 0.37
C ALA A 95 3.99 -10.62 -0.14
N ALA A 96 2.98 -10.23 0.65
CA ALA A 96 2.09 -9.11 0.34
C ALA A 96 2.87 -7.80 0.18
N GLY A 97 3.79 -7.50 1.09
CA GLY A 97 4.63 -6.29 1.07
C GLY A 97 5.49 -6.20 -0.19
N VAL A 98 6.17 -7.29 -0.57
CA VAL A 98 7.00 -7.31 -1.79
C VAL A 98 6.16 -7.03 -3.03
N VAL A 99 5.05 -7.77 -3.22
CA VAL A 99 4.21 -7.60 -4.41
C VAL A 99 3.49 -6.24 -4.39
N PHE A 100 3.09 -5.76 -3.21
CA PHE A 100 2.52 -4.43 -3.02
C PHE A 100 3.51 -3.35 -3.45
N LEU A 101 4.78 -3.42 -3.07
CA LEU A 101 5.80 -2.44 -3.49
C LEU A 101 6.04 -2.45 -4.99
N VAL A 102 6.04 -3.63 -5.63
CA VAL A 102 6.16 -3.75 -7.09
C VAL A 102 4.94 -3.11 -7.78
N TRP A 103 3.73 -3.41 -7.31
CA TRP A 103 2.50 -2.76 -7.78
C TRP A 103 2.54 -1.25 -7.55
N PHE A 104 2.95 -0.81 -6.37
CA PHE A 104 2.98 0.59 -5.94
C PHE A 104 3.94 1.41 -6.80
N ARG A 105 5.12 0.86 -7.11
CA ARG A 105 6.07 1.45 -8.06
C ARG A 105 5.46 1.56 -9.46
N ARG A 106 4.74 0.55 -9.91
CA ARG A 106 4.12 0.57 -11.25
C ARG A 106 3.01 1.61 -11.35
N VAL A 107 2.12 1.70 -10.37
CA VAL A 107 1.08 2.75 -10.36
C VAL A 107 1.68 4.15 -10.24
N ARG A 108 2.80 4.30 -9.50
CA ARG A 108 3.51 5.58 -9.42
C ARG A 108 4.08 6.03 -10.77
N VAL A 109 4.67 5.10 -11.52
CA VAL A 109 5.22 5.34 -12.87
C VAL A 109 4.11 5.77 -13.83
N ASN A 110 2.96 5.09 -13.82
CA ASN A 110 1.81 5.48 -14.64
C ASN A 110 1.30 6.88 -14.28
N ALA A 111 1.22 7.20 -13.00
CA ALA A 111 0.74 8.50 -12.52
C ALA A 111 1.65 9.67 -12.93
N GLU A 112 2.94 9.41 -13.12
CA GLU A 112 3.93 10.35 -13.66
C GLU A 112 3.68 10.69 -15.13
N VAL A 113 3.21 9.70 -15.92
CA VAL A 113 2.82 9.93 -17.31
C VAL A 113 1.54 10.76 -17.39
N PHE A 114 0.62 10.56 -16.44
CA PHE A 114 -0.64 11.29 -16.39
C PHE A 114 -0.48 12.75 -15.98
N VAL A 115 0.40 13.01 -15.00
CA VAL A 115 0.69 14.34 -14.46
C VAL A 115 2.17 14.38 -14.04
N PRO A 116 3.09 14.83 -14.91
CA PRO A 116 4.54 14.84 -14.60
C PRO A 116 4.89 15.63 -13.34
N ASP A 117 4.29 16.82 -13.17
CA ASP A 117 4.58 17.73 -12.04
C ASP A 117 3.67 17.51 -10.82
N GLY A 118 2.85 16.45 -10.84
CA GLY A 118 1.85 16.18 -9.79
C GLY A 118 2.38 15.51 -8.53
N HIS A 119 3.71 15.31 -8.43
CA HIS A 119 4.31 14.41 -7.42
C HIS A 119 5.36 15.11 -6.59
N ARG A 120 5.17 15.11 -5.27
CA ARG A 120 6.02 15.87 -4.35
C ARG A 120 7.31 15.14 -3.97
N LYS A 121 7.40 13.85 -4.29
CA LYS A 121 8.50 12.96 -3.89
C LYS A 121 9.09 12.25 -5.10
N SER A 122 10.41 12.13 -5.09
CA SER A 122 11.15 11.37 -6.11
C SER A 122 10.80 9.89 -6.06
N ARG A 123 11.01 9.19 -7.18
CA ARG A 123 10.66 7.77 -7.36
C ARG A 123 11.33 6.84 -6.35
N GLY A 124 12.54 7.17 -5.88
CA GLY A 124 13.27 6.34 -4.92
C GLY A 124 12.51 6.17 -3.60
N TRP A 125 11.75 7.19 -3.19
CA TRP A 125 10.98 7.16 -1.95
C TRP A 125 9.78 6.22 -1.98
N VAL A 126 9.38 5.70 -3.15
CA VAL A 126 8.32 4.70 -3.26
C VAL A 126 8.68 3.39 -2.55
N ILE A 127 9.98 3.06 -2.52
CA ILE A 127 10.51 1.88 -1.85
C ILE A 127 11.09 2.31 -0.50
N TRP A 128 12.06 3.23 -0.50
CA TRP A 128 12.76 3.65 0.72
C TRP A 128 11.85 4.27 1.78
N GLY A 129 10.73 4.85 1.34
CA GLY A 129 9.72 5.41 2.25
C GLY A 129 9.14 4.36 3.20
N TRP A 130 9.23 3.06 2.92
CA TRP A 130 8.73 2.00 3.79
C TRP A 130 9.76 1.48 4.80
N PHE A 131 11.05 1.72 4.56
CA PHE A 131 12.12 1.12 5.37
C PHE A 131 12.82 2.12 6.28
N VAL A 132 12.83 3.40 5.90
CA VAL A 132 13.48 4.44 6.70
C VAL A 132 12.60 4.78 7.92
N PRO A 133 13.08 4.55 9.16
CA PRO A 133 12.34 4.91 10.37
C PRO A 133 12.01 6.41 10.36
N VAL A 134 10.89 6.81 10.96
CA VAL A 134 10.32 8.18 10.90
C VAL A 134 9.70 8.53 9.55
N VAL A 135 10.42 8.36 8.44
CA VAL A 135 9.89 8.63 7.08
C VAL A 135 8.68 7.75 6.77
N ASN A 136 8.73 6.48 7.19
CA ASN A 136 7.65 5.52 7.06
C ASN A 136 6.32 6.06 7.56
N LEU A 137 6.28 6.90 8.59
CA LEU A 137 5.04 7.41 9.18
C LEU A 137 4.16 8.24 8.23
N TRP A 138 4.73 8.88 7.20
CA TRP A 138 3.96 9.78 6.35
C TRP A 138 4.29 9.75 4.86
N PHE A 139 5.47 9.26 4.44
CA PHE A 139 5.83 9.26 3.02
C PHE A 139 4.93 8.34 2.19
N PRO A 140 4.71 7.06 2.56
CA PRO A 140 3.86 6.19 1.76
C PRO A 140 2.44 6.73 1.61
N ARG A 141 1.85 7.26 2.69
CA ARG A 141 0.56 7.97 2.63
C ARG A 141 0.57 9.11 1.61
N ARG A 142 1.56 10.01 1.69
CA ARG A 142 1.66 11.15 0.78
C ARG A 142 1.82 10.70 -0.68
N ILE A 143 2.66 9.70 -0.93
CA ILE A 143 2.86 9.15 -2.27
C ILE A 143 1.56 8.54 -2.80
N THR A 144 0.80 7.80 -1.98
CA THR A 144 -0.51 7.26 -2.37
C THR A 144 -1.50 8.37 -2.72
N LEU A 145 -1.55 9.45 -1.95
CA LEU A 145 -2.42 10.61 -2.25
C LEU A 145 -2.01 11.31 -3.55
N ASP A 146 -0.71 11.51 -3.79
CA ASP A 146 -0.20 12.10 -5.04
C ASP A 146 -0.59 11.23 -6.25
N ILE A 147 -0.40 9.91 -6.16
CA ILE A 147 -0.81 8.94 -7.19
C ILE A 147 -2.32 8.99 -7.41
N TRP A 148 -3.11 9.05 -6.34
CA TRP A 148 -4.56 9.13 -6.43
C TRP A 148 -5.01 10.39 -7.15
N ASN A 149 -4.48 11.55 -6.76
CA ASN A 149 -4.78 12.82 -7.38
C ASN A 149 -4.43 12.81 -8.87
N ALA A 150 -3.24 12.31 -9.22
CA ALA A 150 -2.80 12.19 -10.62
C ALA A 150 -3.57 11.13 -11.42
N SER A 151 -4.28 10.21 -10.76
CA SER A 151 -5.11 9.19 -11.43
C SER A 151 -6.59 9.59 -11.49
N SER A 152 -7.01 10.63 -10.76
CA SER A 152 -8.40 11.09 -10.70
C SER A 152 -8.86 11.68 -12.04
N PRO A 153 -10.10 11.40 -12.48
CA PRO A 153 -10.70 12.08 -13.63
C PRO A 153 -11.18 13.51 -13.29
N VAL A 154 -11.29 13.84 -11.99
CA VAL A 154 -11.67 15.19 -11.53
C VAL A 154 -10.51 16.15 -11.80
N PRO A 155 -10.74 17.34 -12.40
CA PRO A 155 -9.69 18.32 -12.67
C PRO A 155 -8.88 18.65 -11.41
N LEU A 156 -7.55 18.76 -11.56
CA LEU A 156 -6.65 19.11 -10.45
C LEU A 156 -7.00 20.47 -9.81
N ASN A 157 -7.69 21.34 -10.56
CA ASN A 157 -8.07 22.70 -10.20
C ASN A 157 -9.39 22.80 -9.43
N ASP A 158 -10.06 21.68 -9.14
CA ASP A 158 -11.26 21.68 -8.31
C ASP A 158 -10.85 21.99 -6.85
N PRO A 159 -11.31 23.13 -6.28
CA PRO A 159 -10.89 23.61 -4.95
C PRO A 159 -11.51 22.83 -3.79
N ASP A 160 -12.32 21.80 -4.05
CA ASP A 160 -12.96 21.02 -2.99
C ASP A 160 -11.92 20.41 -2.02
N PRO A 161 -11.88 20.85 -0.74
CA PRO A 161 -10.94 20.32 0.25
C PRO A 161 -11.19 18.83 0.56
N GLU A 162 -12.39 18.31 0.27
CA GLU A 162 -12.83 16.95 0.59
C GLU A 162 -12.93 16.06 -0.66
N ARG A 163 -11.78 15.86 -1.32
CA ARG A 163 -11.71 14.80 -2.34
C ARG A 163 -12.09 13.46 -1.68
N PRO A 164 -13.10 12.73 -2.20
CA PRO A 164 -13.62 11.48 -1.59
C PRO A 164 -12.57 10.37 -1.46
N SER A 165 -11.39 10.56 -2.05
CA SER A 165 -10.22 9.70 -1.94
C SER A 165 -9.43 9.81 -0.64
N ARG A 166 -9.46 10.98 0.01
CA ARG A 166 -8.66 11.27 1.21
C ARG A 166 -9.12 10.46 2.42
N PRO A 167 -10.44 10.32 2.72
CA PRO A 167 -10.90 9.55 3.87
C PRO A 167 -10.46 8.08 3.81
N LEU A 168 -10.58 7.44 2.65
CA LEU A 168 -10.19 6.03 2.48
C LEU A 168 -8.69 5.81 2.70
N VAL A 169 -7.84 6.63 2.06
CA VAL A 169 -6.38 6.52 2.21
C VAL A 169 -5.97 6.86 3.64
N ASN A 170 -6.61 7.83 4.28
CA ASN A 170 -6.34 8.18 5.68
C ASN A 170 -6.74 7.06 6.64
N ALA A 171 -7.94 6.50 6.48
CA ALA A 171 -8.44 5.42 7.33
C ALA A 171 -7.55 4.18 7.22
N TRP A 172 -7.23 3.76 5.99
CA TRP A 172 -6.28 2.68 5.73
C TRP A 172 -4.95 2.93 6.42
N TRP A 173 -4.36 4.10 6.20
CA TRP A 173 -3.04 4.43 6.68
C TRP A 173 -2.97 4.50 8.21
N THR A 174 -3.96 5.15 8.84
CA THR A 174 -4.05 5.25 10.29
C THR A 174 -4.19 3.88 10.93
N LEU A 175 -5.09 3.03 10.40
CA LEU A 175 -5.28 1.68 10.94
C LEU A 175 -4.05 0.80 10.74
N TRP A 176 -3.37 0.91 9.60
CA TRP A 176 -2.14 0.17 9.35
C TRP A 176 -1.02 0.57 10.32
N LEU A 177 -0.86 1.87 10.59
CA LEU A 177 0.10 2.34 11.61
C LEU A 177 -0.27 1.82 13.00
N LEU A 178 -1.53 1.95 13.40
CA LEU A 178 -2.00 1.47 14.71
C LEU A 178 -1.76 -0.03 14.86
N ALA A 179 -2.19 -0.85 13.90
CA ALA A 179 -1.94 -2.29 13.90
C ALA A 179 -0.44 -2.59 14.02
N THR A 180 0.39 -1.94 13.20
CA THR A 180 1.84 -2.18 13.18
C THR A 180 2.47 -1.85 14.53
N TYR A 181 2.19 -0.68 15.12
CA TYR A 181 2.84 -0.27 16.37
C TYR A 181 2.30 -1.01 17.59
N VAL A 182 0.98 -1.26 17.65
CA VAL A 182 0.37 -2.04 18.72
C VAL A 182 0.89 -3.47 18.68
N GLY A 183 0.88 -4.14 17.52
CA GLY A 183 1.40 -5.50 17.39
C GLY A 183 2.88 -5.62 17.70
N ASN A 184 3.71 -4.69 17.22
CA ASN A 184 5.14 -4.66 17.54
C ASN A 184 5.43 -4.40 19.02
N GLY A 185 4.63 -3.57 19.69
CA GLY A 185 4.75 -3.33 21.12
C GLY A 185 4.34 -4.55 21.92
N ALA A 186 3.18 -5.11 21.60
CA ALA A 186 2.59 -6.26 22.27
C ALA A 186 3.42 -7.53 22.08
N GLY A 187 3.96 -7.79 20.89
CA GLY A 187 4.86 -8.92 20.64
C GLY A 187 6.14 -8.84 21.47
N ARG A 188 6.75 -7.65 21.57
CA ARG A 188 7.94 -7.46 22.44
C ARG A 188 7.63 -7.63 23.92
N MET A 189 6.42 -7.28 24.35
CA MET A 189 5.96 -7.48 25.73
C MET A 189 5.71 -8.97 26.00
N TYR A 190 5.09 -9.68 25.05
CA TYR A 190 4.86 -11.11 25.11
C TYR A 190 6.18 -11.92 25.16
N ASP A 191 7.20 -11.51 24.40
CA ASP A 191 8.49 -12.22 24.32
C ASP A 191 9.42 -12.01 25.53
N ARG A 192 9.20 -10.97 26.34
CA ARG A 192 10.19 -10.50 27.35
C ARG A 192 9.91 -10.90 28.80
N ASP A 193 8.66 -11.15 29.17
CA ASP A 193 8.28 -11.16 30.59
C ASP A 193 7.78 -12.52 31.10
N GLU A 194 8.31 -12.94 32.25
CA GLU A 194 7.97 -14.18 32.95
C GLU A 194 6.68 -14.07 33.81
N TYR A 195 6.07 -12.88 33.88
CA TYR A 195 4.91 -12.61 34.75
C TYR A 195 3.57 -12.78 34.00
N VAL A 196 2.67 -13.57 34.59
CA VAL A 196 1.37 -13.95 33.99
C VAL A 196 0.45 -12.75 33.69
N GLU A 197 0.39 -11.74 34.57
CA GLU A 197 -0.46 -10.55 34.36
C GLU A 197 -0.01 -9.72 33.14
N THR A 198 1.31 -9.67 32.90
CA THR A 198 1.90 -9.01 31.74
C THR A 198 1.57 -9.75 30.45
N ILE A 199 1.55 -11.09 30.50
CA ILE A 199 1.17 -11.95 29.37
C ILE A 199 -0.28 -11.72 28.97
N GLN A 200 -1.22 -11.65 29.93
CA GLN A 200 -2.64 -11.41 29.65
C GLN A 200 -2.84 -10.05 28.94
N SER A 201 -2.20 -8.99 29.45
CA SER A 201 -2.26 -7.66 28.83
C SER A 201 -1.67 -7.65 27.41
N ALA A 202 -0.55 -8.36 27.19
CA ALA A 202 0.07 -8.49 25.88
C ALA A 202 -0.85 -9.22 24.89
N LEU A 203 -1.50 -10.31 25.30
CA LEU A 203 -2.46 -11.06 24.47
C LEU A 203 -3.65 -10.20 24.04
N VAL A 204 -4.21 -9.41 24.95
CA VAL A 204 -5.29 -8.46 24.60
C VAL A 204 -4.82 -7.44 23.56
N MET A 205 -3.62 -6.88 23.71
CA MET A 205 -3.07 -5.95 22.73
C MET A 205 -2.78 -6.62 21.38
N LEU A 206 -2.34 -7.89 21.36
CA LEU A 206 -2.14 -8.67 20.13
C LEU A 206 -3.48 -8.91 19.41
N ILE A 207 -4.53 -9.31 20.13
CA ILE A 207 -5.88 -9.46 19.59
C ILE A 207 -6.38 -8.14 18.98
N VAL A 208 -6.20 -7.02 19.69
CA VAL A 208 -6.56 -5.69 19.18
C VAL A 208 -5.76 -5.36 17.91
N SER A 209 -4.46 -5.65 17.88
CA SER A 209 -3.61 -5.48 16.72
C SER A 209 -4.11 -6.29 15.51
N ASP A 210 -4.48 -7.56 15.71
CA ASP A 210 -4.98 -8.43 14.64
C ASP A 210 -6.28 -7.88 14.05
N ILE A 211 -7.21 -7.40 14.89
CA ILE A 211 -8.46 -6.76 14.42
C ILE A 211 -8.15 -5.51 13.59
N LEU A 212 -7.25 -4.65 14.07
CA LEU A 212 -6.83 -3.45 13.35
C LEU A 212 -6.15 -3.81 12.01
N SER A 213 -5.32 -4.85 11.99
CA SER A 213 -4.64 -5.37 10.80
C SER A 213 -5.64 -5.86 9.76
N ILE A 214 -6.64 -6.64 10.15
CA ILE A 214 -7.70 -7.13 9.27
C ILE A 214 -8.43 -5.95 8.60
N VAL A 215 -8.87 -4.97 9.38
CA VAL A 215 -9.58 -3.80 8.84
C VAL A 215 -8.65 -2.99 7.94
N ALA A 216 -7.39 -2.79 8.33
CA ALA A 216 -6.39 -2.11 7.50
C ALA A 216 -6.17 -2.84 6.17
N ALA A 217 -6.07 -4.18 6.17
CA ALA A 217 -5.90 -4.99 4.97
C ALA A 217 -7.11 -4.89 4.03
N VAL A 218 -8.33 -4.89 4.56
CA VAL A 218 -9.55 -4.64 3.78
C VAL A 218 -9.50 -3.27 3.11
N LEU A 219 -9.17 -2.22 3.86
CA LEU A 219 -9.06 -0.87 3.28
C LEU A 219 -7.92 -0.77 2.26
N ALA A 220 -6.81 -1.48 2.47
CA ALA A 220 -5.71 -1.57 1.51
C ALA A 220 -6.19 -2.20 0.18
N ILE A 221 -6.98 -3.28 0.24
CA ILE A 221 -7.61 -3.89 -0.93
C ILE A 221 -8.49 -2.86 -1.67
N LEU A 222 -9.30 -2.09 -0.94
CA LEU A 222 -10.13 -1.06 -1.54
C LEU A 222 -9.29 0.03 -2.24
N VAL A 223 -8.19 0.48 -1.62
CA VAL A 223 -7.24 1.43 -2.21
C VAL A 223 -6.64 0.87 -3.49
N VAL A 224 -6.14 -0.37 -3.46
CA VAL A 224 -5.53 -1.06 -4.62
C VAL A 224 -6.52 -1.17 -5.78
N ARG A 225 -7.75 -1.59 -5.50
CA ARG A 225 -8.81 -1.75 -6.51
C ARG A 225 -9.28 -0.41 -7.05
N ALA A 226 -9.39 0.62 -6.22
CA ALA A 226 -9.78 1.96 -6.66
C ALA A 226 -8.71 2.57 -7.57
N LEU A 227 -7.45 2.61 -7.13
CA LEU A 227 -6.34 3.15 -7.92
C LEU A 227 -6.17 2.42 -9.26
N THR A 228 -6.19 1.08 -9.24
CA THR A 228 -6.05 0.29 -10.47
C THR A 228 -7.18 0.60 -11.47
N ARG A 229 -8.43 0.71 -10.99
CA ARG A 229 -9.57 1.07 -11.85
C ARG A 229 -9.44 2.47 -12.44
N MET A 230 -9.04 3.44 -11.62
CA MET A 230 -8.83 4.82 -12.06
C MET A 230 -7.77 4.91 -13.16
N GLN A 231 -6.62 4.25 -12.97
CA GLN A 231 -5.56 4.23 -13.97
C GLN A 231 -5.98 3.50 -15.23
N GLN A 232 -6.70 2.39 -15.12
CA GLN A 232 -7.22 1.67 -16.28
C GLN A 232 -8.19 2.53 -17.10
N ALA A 233 -9.14 3.22 -16.44
CA ALA A 233 -10.05 4.13 -17.12
C ALA A 233 -9.31 5.25 -17.85
N ARG A 234 -8.31 5.86 -17.20
CA ARG A 234 -7.51 6.95 -17.79
C ARG A 234 -6.64 6.48 -18.98
N ILE A 235 -6.09 5.27 -18.92
CA ILE A 235 -5.32 4.69 -20.04
C ILE A 235 -6.24 4.43 -21.23
N LEU A 236 -7.45 3.89 -21.00
CA LEU A 236 -8.42 3.62 -22.07
C LEU A 236 -8.97 4.88 -22.73
N GLN A 237 -9.03 6.01 -22.01
CA GLN A 237 -9.43 7.31 -22.57
C GLN A 237 -8.37 7.91 -23.52
N GLY A 238 -7.13 7.41 -23.52
CA GLY A 238 -6.04 7.96 -24.33
C GLY A 238 -5.61 9.38 -23.89
N PRO A 239 -4.71 10.04 -24.64
CA PRO A 239 -4.34 11.45 -24.40
C PRO A 239 -5.51 12.38 -24.78
N GLY A 240 -6.56 12.40 -23.97
CA GLY A 240 -7.69 13.31 -24.09
C GLY A 240 -7.39 14.71 -23.52
N PRO A 241 -8.11 15.76 -23.95
CA PRO A 241 -7.77 17.16 -23.73
C PRO A 241 -8.04 17.58 -22.27
N LEU A 242 -7.07 17.36 -21.39
CA LEU A 242 -7.11 17.89 -20.02
C LEU A 242 -6.13 19.06 -19.79
N TYR A 243 -5.59 19.63 -20.86
CA TYR A 243 -5.00 20.95 -20.83
C TYR A 243 -5.78 21.86 -21.78
N PRO A 244 -6.46 22.93 -21.31
CA PRO A 244 -6.68 24.06 -22.20
C PRO A 244 -5.29 24.48 -22.69
N ALA A 245 -5.07 24.43 -24.01
CA ALA A 245 -3.90 25.04 -24.61
C ALA A 245 -3.83 26.48 -24.09
N PHE A 246 -2.72 26.85 -23.45
CA PHE A 246 -2.48 28.26 -23.13
C PHE A 246 -2.65 29.06 -24.43
N PRO A 247 -3.38 30.19 -24.42
CA PRO A 247 -3.49 31.02 -25.60
C PRO A 247 -2.08 31.46 -25.99
N ALA A 248 -1.69 31.14 -27.24
CA ALA A 248 -0.50 31.71 -27.82
C ALA A 248 -0.65 33.24 -27.77
N SER A 249 0.36 33.90 -27.20
CA SER A 249 0.47 35.36 -27.21
C SER A 249 1.01 35.82 -28.56
#